data_AF-A0A821DHJ4-F1
#
_entry.id   AF-A0A821DHJ4-F1
#
_cell.length_a   1.000
_cell.length_b   1.000
_cell.length_c   1.000
_cell.angle_alpha   90.00
_cell.angle_beta   90.00
_cell.angle_gamma   90.00
#
_symmetry.space_group_name_H-M   'P 1'
#
loop_
_entity.id
_entity.type
_entity.pdbx_description
1 polymer ?
#
loop_
_entity_poly.entity_id
_entity_poly.type
_entity_poly.pdbx_seq_one_letter_code
_entity_poly.pdbx_strand_id
1 'polypeptide(L)'
;MSPAYYTTWFHPVIITLPSHTNQTKIIVSSSLMTWKGELASLMGILTLLSMSLLALASIPALANLLNWREWRFIQSKLGTFTLLCAIGHVFAMATPRWIELGFTKSLKSVGFLCVFFPLITILMRFLFCLPCFSRPILRIRRGENPKQVV
;
A
#
# COMPACT_ATOMS: atom_id res chain seq x y z
N MET A 1 14.65 11.50 3.44
CA MET A 1 14.12 11.26 4.80
C MET A 1 15.28 11.34 5.77
N SER A 2 15.22 12.19 6.80
CA SER A 2 16.34 12.37 7.75
C SER A 2 16.20 11.42 8.95
N PRO A 3 17.31 10.81 9.43
CA PRO A 3 17.33 9.97 10.63
C PRO A 3 16.85 10.67 11.91
N ALA A 4 16.83 12.01 11.93
CA ALA A 4 16.34 12.81 13.04
C ALA A 4 14.82 12.69 13.25
N TYR A 5 14.05 12.52 12.17
CA TYR A 5 12.58 12.43 12.23
C TYR A 5 12.07 10.99 12.22
N TYR A 6 12.82 10.08 11.60
CA TYR A 6 12.41 8.67 11.40
C TYR A 6 13.37 7.71 12.09
N THR A 7 13.59 7.89 13.39
CA THR A 7 14.56 7.10 14.17
C THR A 7 14.32 5.58 14.09
N THR A 8 13.08 5.13 13.93
CA THR A 8 12.73 3.69 13.79
C THR A 8 13.04 3.10 12.42
N TRP A 9 13.39 3.94 11.44
CA TRP A 9 13.71 3.53 10.07
C TRP A 9 15.20 3.35 9.84
N PHE A 10 16.02 3.70 10.83
CA PHE A 10 17.47 3.62 10.75
C PHE A 10 18.00 2.77 11.89
N HIS A 11 19.11 2.06 11.66
CA HIS A 11 19.76 1.31 12.71
C HIS A 11 20.37 2.25 13.76
N PRO A 12 20.09 2.07 15.06
CA PRO A 12 20.73 2.89 16.09
C PRO A 12 22.18 2.47 16.28
N VAL A 13 23.08 3.45 16.29
CA VAL A 13 24.48 3.33 16.71
C VAL A 13 24.58 3.79 18.15
N ILE A 14 25.07 2.90 19.00
CA ILE A 14 25.28 3.19 20.41
C ILE A 14 26.74 3.55 20.61
N ILE A 15 27.02 4.79 21.00
CA ILE A 15 28.36 5.23 21.36
C ILE A 15 28.41 5.27 22.89
N THR A 16 29.22 4.39 23.48
CA THR A 16 29.49 4.38 24.92
C THR A 16 30.77 5.16 25.19
N LEU A 17 30.64 6.30 25.88
CA LEU A 17 31.79 7.08 26.34
C LEU A 17 32.15 6.65 27.77
N PRO A 18 33.34 6.08 28.01
CA PRO A 18 33.79 5.82 29.36
C PRO A 18 34.17 7.16 30.01
N SER A 19 33.32 7.70 30.88
CA SER A 19 33.77 8.73 31.82
C SER A 19 34.32 8.05 33.07
N HIS A 20 35.33 8.65 33.67
CA HIS A 20 36.06 8.16 34.85
C HIS A 20 35.16 7.90 36.08
N THR A 21 33.87 8.24 36.05
CA THR A 21 32.96 8.04 37.19
C THR A 21 31.51 7.70 36.80
N ASN A 22 31.05 8.00 35.58
CA ASN A 22 29.70 7.65 35.10
C ASN A 22 29.69 7.33 33.59
N GLN A 23 29.13 6.19 33.19
CA GLN A 23 29.00 5.84 31.78
C GLN A 23 27.88 6.66 31.12
N THR A 24 28.21 7.51 30.14
CA THR A 24 27.21 8.19 29.31
C THR A 24 27.02 7.41 28.02
N LYS A 25 25.78 6.96 27.78
CA LYS A 25 25.38 6.24 26.56
C LYS A 25 24.69 7.21 25.62
N ILE A 26 25.31 7.55 24.49
CA ILE A 26 24.72 8.38 23.45
C ILE A 26 24.18 7.46 22.34
N ILE A 27 22.91 7.63 21.99
CA ILE A 27 22.27 6.89 20.89
C ILE A 27 22.23 7.82 19.67
N VAL A 28 22.95 7.46 18.63
CA VAL A 28 23.01 8.19 17.35
C VAL A 28 22.38 7.32 16.26
N SER A 29 21.51 7.85 15.42
CA SER A 29 20.95 7.08 14.31
C SER A 29 22.00 6.89 13.19
N SER A 30 22.23 5.66 12.76
CA SER A 30 23.06 5.36 11.57
C SER A 30 22.42 5.90 10.29
N SER A 31 23.20 6.02 9.22
CA SER A 31 22.65 6.27 7.88
C SER A 31 22.02 5.01 7.25
N LEU A 32 22.26 3.82 7.81
CA LEU A 32 21.73 2.56 7.28
C LEU A 32 20.25 2.40 7.66
N MET A 33 19.40 2.23 6.65
CA MET A 33 17.98 1.99 6.83
C MET A 33 17.73 0.57 7.33
N THR A 34 16.68 0.41 8.13
CA THR A 34 16.16 -0.90 8.52
C THR A 34 15.32 -1.47 7.37
N TRP A 35 15.17 -2.80 7.31
CA TRP A 35 14.34 -3.49 6.32
C TRP A 35 12.94 -2.87 6.17
N LYS A 36 12.37 -2.39 7.28
CA LYS A 36 11.06 -1.72 7.30
C LYS A 36 11.08 -0.40 6.55
N GLY A 37 12.12 0.42 6.78
CA GLY A 37 12.30 1.69 6.08
C GLY A 37 12.52 1.48 4.58
N GLU A 38 13.35 0.49 4.22
CA GLU A 38 13.61 0.11 2.83
C GLU A 38 12.32 -0.33 2.14
N LEU A 39 11.57 -1.27 2.75
CA LEU A 39 10.31 -1.77 2.19
C LEU A 39 9.27 -0.65 2.07
N ALA A 40 9.12 0.20 3.08
CA ALA A 40 8.19 1.32 3.02
C ALA A 40 8.56 2.29 1.90
N SER A 41 9.84 2.59 1.71
CA SER A 41 10.32 3.46 0.63
C SER A 41 10.07 2.85 -0.75
N LEU A 42 10.44 1.58 -0.95
CA LEU A 42 10.24 0.85 -2.20
C LEU A 42 8.75 0.79 -2.59
N MET A 43 7.87 0.45 -1.64
CA MET A 43 6.43 0.40 -1.88
C MET A 43 5.87 1.78 -2.24
N GLY A 44 6.38 2.84 -1.62
CA GLY A 44 6.01 4.22 -1.96
C GLY A 44 6.41 4.59 -3.39
N ILE A 45 7.66 4.29 -3.78
CA ILE A 45 8.16 4.55 -5.14
C ILE A 45 7.36 3.76 -6.16
N LEU A 46 7.10 2.46 -5.93
CA LEU A 46 6.29 1.63 -6.81
C LEU A 46 4.88 2.19 -7.00
N THR A 47 4.26 2.65 -5.91
CA THR A 47 2.93 3.29 -5.94
C THR A 47 2.93 4.55 -6.80
N LEU A 48 3.95 5.41 -6.64
CA LEU A 48 4.06 6.64 -7.43
C LEU A 48 4.30 6.35 -8.91
N LEU A 49 5.17 5.39 -9.23
CA LEU A 49 5.44 4.97 -10.60
C LEU A 49 4.18 4.41 -11.26
N SER A 50 3.47 3.49 -10.60
CA SER A 50 2.26 2.90 -11.17
C SER A 50 1.12 3.93 -11.27
N MET A 51 0.98 4.83 -10.29
CA MET A 51 0.03 5.94 -10.34
C MET A 51 0.32 6.90 -11.50
N SER A 52 1.60 7.19 -11.78
CA SER A 52 1.99 8.03 -12.92
C SER A 52 1.60 7.40 -14.26
N LEU A 53 1.79 6.08 -14.42
CA LEU A 53 1.36 5.34 -15.62
C LEU A 53 -0.17 5.38 -15.78
N LEU A 54 -0.92 5.25 -14.69
CA LEU A 54 -2.38 5.39 -14.71
C LEU A 54 -2.81 6.80 -15.12
N ALA A 55 -2.14 7.83 -14.59
CA ALA A 55 -2.44 9.22 -14.92
C ALA A 55 -2.22 9.48 -16.42
N LEU A 56 -1.10 9.01 -16.98
CA LEU A 56 -0.82 9.10 -18.41
C LEU A 56 -1.89 8.37 -19.24
N ALA A 57 -2.25 7.14 -18.88
CA ALA A 57 -3.28 6.36 -19.58
C ALA A 57 -4.71 6.94 -19.43
N SER A 58 -4.92 7.91 -18.54
CA SER A 58 -6.20 8.60 -18.36
C SER A 58 -6.35 9.81 -19.28
N ILE A 59 -5.27 10.25 -19.94
CA ILE A 59 -5.30 11.32 -20.93
C ILE A 59 -5.95 10.75 -22.20
N PRO A 60 -7.04 11.36 -22.72
CA PRO A 60 -7.79 10.83 -23.87
C PRO A 60 -6.91 10.66 -25.13
N ALA A 61 -5.93 11.54 -25.32
CA ALA A 61 -4.96 11.43 -26.41
C ALA A 61 -4.15 10.12 -26.37
N LEU A 62 -3.74 9.67 -25.17
CA LEU A 62 -3.05 8.40 -25.00
C LEU A 62 -4.04 7.24 -25.05
N ALA A 63 -5.21 7.37 -24.41
CA ALA A 63 -6.23 6.33 -24.43
C ALA A 63 -6.71 5.94 -25.84
N ASN A 64 -6.74 6.90 -26.78
CA ASN A 64 -7.10 6.65 -28.18
C ASN A 64 -6.01 5.93 -29.00
N LEU A 65 -4.75 5.93 -28.53
CA LEU A 65 -3.64 5.23 -29.17
C LEU A 65 -3.53 3.78 -28.68
N LEU A 66 -4.04 3.48 -27.49
CA LEU A 66 -4.00 2.14 -26.90
C LEU A 66 -5.18 1.28 -27.36
N ASN A 67 -4.92 -0.02 -27.54
CA ASN A 67 -5.99 -0.97 -27.78
C ASN A 67 -6.89 -1.09 -26.54
N TRP A 68 -8.19 -1.37 -26.73
CA TRP A 68 -9.15 -1.51 -25.64
C TRP A 68 -8.72 -2.52 -24.56
N ARG A 69 -8.02 -3.60 -24.98
CA ARG A 69 -7.47 -4.60 -24.06
C ARG A 69 -6.35 -4.05 -23.19
N GLU A 70 -5.46 -3.24 -23.78
CA GLU A 70 -4.30 -2.65 -23.09
C GLU A 70 -4.75 -1.55 -22.14
N TRP A 71 -5.65 -0.67 -22.61
CA TRP A 71 -6.26 0.36 -21.76
C TRP A 71 -6.97 -0.27 -20.55
N ARG A 72 -7.75 -1.34 -20.78
CA ARG A 72 -8.42 -2.07 -19.71
C ARG A 72 -7.44 -2.76 -18.76
N PHE A 73 -6.30 -3.24 -19.25
CA PHE A 73 -5.26 -3.81 -18.40
C PHE A 73 -4.65 -2.75 -17.49
N ILE A 74 -4.27 -1.59 -18.03
CA ILE A 74 -3.70 -0.48 -17.24
C ILE A 74 -4.71 0.01 -16.21
N GLN A 75 -5.92 0.35 -16.61
CA GLN A 75 -6.90 0.89 -15.67
C GLN A 75 -7.36 -0.15 -14.64
N SER A 76 -7.59 -1.39 -15.04
CA SER A 76 -8.16 -2.39 -14.14
C SER A 76 -7.09 -3.12 -13.32
N LYS A 77 -6.04 -3.66 -13.94
CA LYS A 77 -5.03 -4.49 -13.25
C LYS A 77 -3.99 -3.62 -12.56
N LEU A 78 -3.38 -2.68 -13.31
CA LEU A 78 -2.38 -1.79 -12.74
C LEU A 78 -3.00 -0.86 -11.68
N GLY A 79 -4.24 -0.40 -11.87
CA GLY A 79 -4.94 0.38 -10.84
C GLY A 79 -5.17 -0.37 -9.53
N THR A 80 -5.49 -1.67 -9.59
CA THR A 80 -5.60 -2.49 -8.37
C THR A 80 -4.24 -2.69 -7.72
N PHE A 81 -3.21 -2.90 -8.53
CA PHE A 81 -1.84 -3.05 -8.06
C PHE A 81 -1.36 -1.79 -7.33
N THR A 82 -1.59 -0.60 -7.90
CA THR A 82 -1.30 0.69 -7.26
C THR A 82 -1.97 0.81 -5.89
N LEU A 83 -3.24 0.44 -5.80
CA LEU A 83 -3.98 0.50 -4.53
C LEU A 83 -3.43 -0.50 -3.50
N LEU A 84 -3.05 -1.71 -3.92
CA LEU A 84 -2.39 -2.69 -3.05
C LEU A 84 -1.04 -2.20 -2.55
N CYS A 85 -0.21 -1.62 -3.43
CA CYS A 85 1.06 -1.02 -3.04
C CYS A 85 0.88 0.15 -2.06
N ALA A 86 -0.13 0.99 -2.27
CA ALA A 86 -0.46 2.10 -1.37
C ALA A 86 -0.87 1.60 0.04
N ILE A 87 -1.71 0.58 0.12
CA ILE A 87 -2.09 -0.06 1.39
C ILE A 87 -0.84 -0.65 2.06
N GLY A 88 -0.02 -1.38 1.31
CA GLY A 88 1.22 -1.97 1.81
C GLY A 88 2.22 -0.92 2.32
N HIS A 89 2.34 0.22 1.63
CA HIS A 89 3.17 1.35 2.05
C HIS A 89 2.73 1.91 3.41
N VAL A 90 1.43 2.18 3.59
CA VAL A 90 0.92 2.68 4.88
C VAL A 90 1.03 1.61 5.96
N PHE A 91 0.77 0.35 5.63
CA PHE A 91 0.91 -0.76 6.57
C PHE A 91 2.36 -0.85 7.07
N ALA A 92 3.36 -0.92 6.19
CA ALA A 92 4.77 -0.96 6.56
C ALA A 92 5.21 0.21 7.45
N MET A 93 4.60 1.39 7.29
CA MET A 93 4.84 2.54 8.16
C MET A 93 4.12 2.44 9.51
N ALA A 94 2.87 1.96 9.52
CA ALA A 94 1.97 2.05 10.67
C ALA A 94 1.95 0.80 11.57
N THR A 95 2.36 -0.38 11.08
CA THR A 95 2.38 -1.65 11.83
C THR A 95 2.93 -1.52 13.25
N PRO A 96 4.15 -0.96 13.49
CA PRO A 96 4.69 -0.90 14.85
C PRO A 96 3.85 -0.01 15.78
N ARG A 97 3.31 1.09 15.23
CA ARG A 97 2.53 2.06 16.01
C ARG A 97 1.14 1.51 16.37
N TRP A 98 0.54 0.71 15.49
CA TRP A 98 -0.77 0.10 15.75
C TRP A 98 -0.69 -1.01 16.79
N ILE A 99 0.39 -1.79 16.77
CA ILE A 99 0.62 -2.85 17.77
C ILE A 99 0.80 -2.25 19.17
N GLU A 100 1.53 -1.13 19.28
CA GLU A 100 1.82 -0.48 20.57
C GLU A 100 0.62 0.30 21.14
N LEU A 101 -0.17 0.98 20.30
CA LEU A 101 -1.31 1.79 20.76
C LEU A 101 -2.57 0.96 21.09
N GLY A 102 -2.68 -0.26 20.58
CA GLY A 102 -3.90 -1.09 20.67
C GLY A 102 -5.03 -0.65 19.72
N PHE A 103 -6.05 -1.49 19.58
CA PHE A 103 -7.12 -1.33 18.56
C PHE A 103 -7.92 -0.04 18.71
N THR A 104 -8.28 0.35 19.94
CA THR A 104 -9.14 1.52 20.22
C THR A 104 -8.44 2.84 19.90
N LYS A 105 -7.15 2.99 20.21
CA LYS A 105 -6.38 4.19 19.86
C LYS A 105 -5.95 4.20 18.40
N SER A 106 -5.74 3.02 17.80
CA SER A 106 -5.40 2.90 16.38
C SER A 106 -6.54 3.37 15.47
N LEU A 107 -7.80 3.11 15.84
CA LEU A 107 -8.99 3.59 15.12
C LEU A 107 -9.05 5.12 15.00
N LYS A 108 -8.53 5.86 15.99
CA LYS A 108 -8.47 7.32 15.99
C LYS A 108 -7.33 7.87 15.13
N SER A 109 -6.40 7.03 14.69
CA SER A 109 -5.24 7.44 13.90
C SER A 109 -5.64 7.74 12.45
N VAL A 110 -5.21 8.90 11.94
CA VAL A 110 -5.46 9.32 10.54
C VAL A 110 -5.01 8.26 9.54
N GLY A 111 -3.86 7.61 9.79
CA GLY A 111 -3.36 6.56 8.91
C GLY A 111 -4.29 5.35 8.81
N PHE A 112 -5.00 5.01 9.90
CA PHE A 112 -5.96 3.91 9.90
C PHE A 112 -7.21 4.29 9.11
N LEU A 113 -7.74 5.50 9.33
CA LEU A 113 -8.91 6.01 8.62
C LEU A 113 -8.69 6.10 7.10
N CYS A 114 -7.50 6.55 6.68
CA CYS A 114 -7.13 6.65 5.26
C CYS A 114 -7.03 5.29 4.57
N VAL A 115 -6.59 4.23 5.27
CA VAL A 115 -6.43 2.88 4.70
C VAL A 115 -7.75 2.09 4.72
N PHE A 116 -8.67 2.44 5.61
CA PHE A 116 -9.94 1.74 5.76
C PHE A 116 -10.76 1.69 4.45
N PHE A 117 -10.94 2.83 3.78
CA PHE A 117 -11.67 2.89 2.51
C PHE A 117 -10.98 2.08 1.39
N PRO A 118 -9.67 2.27 1.10
CA PRO A 118 -8.92 1.41 0.18
C PRO A 118 -9.03 -0.08 0.51
N LEU A 119 -8.97 -0.46 1.78
CA LEU A 119 -9.05 -1.86 2.19
C LEU A 119 -10.42 -2.47 1.86
N ILE A 120 -11.51 -1.75 2.13
CA ILE A 120 -12.87 -2.18 1.76
C ILE A 120 -13.00 -2.36 0.25
N THR A 121 -12.47 -1.44 -0.55
CA THR A 121 -12.58 -1.54 -2.01
C THR A 121 -11.84 -2.75 -2.57
N ILE A 122 -10.65 -3.09 -2.04
CA ILE A 122 -9.93 -4.33 -2.38
C ILE A 122 -10.70 -5.57 -1.91
N LEU A 123 -11.25 -5.55 -0.70
CA LEU A 123 -12.01 -6.67 -0.15
C LEU A 123 -13.25 -6.97 -1.01
N MET A 124 -14.01 -5.92 -1.36
CA MET A 124 -15.14 -6.04 -2.28
C MET A 124 -14.69 -6.58 -3.62
N ARG A 125 -13.60 -6.05 -4.18
CA ARG A 125 -13.07 -6.56 -5.45
C ARG A 125 -12.68 -8.03 -5.39
N PHE A 126 -12.10 -8.49 -4.29
CA PHE A 126 -11.77 -9.89 -4.07
C PHE A 126 -13.03 -10.76 -3.94
N LEU A 127 -14.03 -10.28 -3.20
CA LEU A 127 -15.34 -10.95 -3.07
C LEU A 127 -16.00 -11.14 -4.44
N PHE A 128 -15.96 -10.11 -5.30
CA PHE A 128 -16.47 -10.17 -6.68
C PHE A 128 -15.64 -11.08 -7.60
N CYS A 129 -14.37 -11.36 -7.28
CA CYS A 129 -13.55 -12.32 -8.01
C CYS A 129 -13.86 -13.77 -7.67
N LEU A 130 -14.48 -14.06 -6.51
CA LEU A 130 -14.86 -15.41 -6.12
C LEU A 130 -15.79 -16.05 -7.17
N PRO A 131 -15.65 -17.36 -7.44
CA PRO A 131 -16.41 -18.05 -8.48
C PRO A 131 -17.93 -17.94 -8.28
N CYS A 132 -18.39 -17.78 -7.04
CA CYS A 132 -19.80 -17.62 -6.70
C CYS A 132 -20.42 -16.34 -7.27
N PHE A 133 -19.68 -15.23 -7.28
CA PHE A 133 -20.16 -13.93 -7.79
C PHE A 133 -19.71 -13.65 -9.22
N SER A 134 -18.52 -14.15 -9.61
CA SER A 134 -17.98 -13.88 -10.94
C SER A 134 -18.72 -14.62 -12.05
N ARG A 135 -19.17 -15.85 -11.80
CA ARG A 135 -19.94 -16.66 -12.77
C ARG A 135 -21.28 -16.03 -13.19
N PRO A 136 -22.17 -15.61 -12.27
CA PRO A 136 -23.42 -14.96 -12.66
C PRO A 136 -23.20 -13.62 -13.38
N ILE A 137 -22.18 -12.85 -12.99
CA ILE A 137 -21.83 -11.59 -13.67
C ILE A 137 -21.32 -11.85 -15.09
N LEU A 138 -20.52 -12.89 -15.29
CA LEU A 138 -20.03 -13.30 -16.61
C LEU A 138 -21.19 -13.78 -17.50
N ARG A 139 -22.14 -14.52 -16.90
CA ARG A 139 -23.37 -14.98 -17.55
C ARG A 139 -24.21 -13.81 -18.06
N ILE A 140 -24.46 -12.82 -17.20
CA ILE A 140 -25.17 -11.57 -17.57
C ILE A 140 -24.40 -10.83 -18.67
N ARG A 141 -23.06 -10.73 -18.58
CA ARG A 141 -22.23 -10.07 -19.61
C ARG A 141 -22.23 -10.78 -20.97
N ARG A 142 -22.51 -12.08 -21.00
CA ARG A 142 -22.68 -12.87 -22.23
C ARG A 142 -24.10 -12.79 -22.79
N GLY A 143 -25.03 -12.14 -22.10
CA GLY A 143 -26.44 -12.06 -22.48
C GLY A 143 -27.25 -13.32 -22.15
N GLU A 144 -26.72 -14.23 -21.33
CA GLU A 144 -27.44 -15.44 -20.92
C GLU A 144 -28.51 -15.09 -19.87
N ASN A 145 -29.77 -15.43 -20.15
CA ASN A 145 -30.88 -15.20 -19.22
C ASN A 145 -30.79 -16.14 -17.99
N PRO A 146 -30.95 -15.62 -16.75
CA PRO A 146 -30.84 -16.43 -15.53
C PRO A 146 -31.97 -17.46 -15.33
N LYS A 147 -32.94 -17.56 -16.25
CA LYS A 147 -34.13 -18.42 -16.14
C LYS A 147 -33.99 -19.83 -16.75
N GLN A 148 -32.81 -20.21 -17.24
CA GLN A 148 -32.63 -21.52 -17.89
C GLN A 148 -31.59 -22.40 -17.19
N VAL A 149 -31.74 -22.69 -15.90
CA VAL A 149 -31.26 -23.96 -15.30
C VAL A 149 -32.10 -24.23 -14.05
N VAL A 150 -33.06 -25.15 -14.18
CA VAL A 150 -33.51 -26.02 -13.07
C VAL A 150 -32.58 -27.21 -13.06
#